data_AF-A0A484Z6T4-F1
#
_entry.id   AF-A0A484Z6T4-F1
#
_cell.length_a   1.000
_cell.length_b   1.000
_cell.length_c   1.000
_cell.angle_alpha   90.00
_cell.angle_beta   90.00
_cell.angle_gamma   90.00
#
_symmetry.space_group_name_H-M   'P 1'
#
loop_
_entity.id
_entity.type
_entity.pdbx_description
1 polymer ?
#
loop_
_entity_poly.entity_id
_entity_poly.type
_entity_poly.pdbx_seq_one_letter_code
_entity_poly.pdbx_strand_id
1 'polypeptide(L)'
;MPVCELLGPGKQRDAVTVLGYLFYIGDREKTDLPYLSRSPGSHEWYHLRHQEALSSEAVVRLAEAAQDRYGFKDFKLKGGVLPGEQEIDTRPAR
;
A
#
# COMPACT_ATOMS: atom_id res chain seq x y z
N MET A 1 -19.50 0.11 26.13
CA MET A 1 -19.56 1.26 25.21
C MET A 1 -18.28 1.30 24.37
N PRO A 2 -18.33 1.57 23.05
CA PRO A 2 -17.14 1.68 22.20
C PRO A 2 -16.22 2.84 22.60
N VAL A 3 -14.91 2.73 22.35
CA VAL A 3 -13.92 3.77 22.69
C VAL A 3 -14.26 5.12 22.05
N CYS A 4 -14.76 5.13 20.82
CA CYS A 4 -15.09 6.37 20.11
C CYS A 4 -16.19 7.21 20.81
N GLU A 5 -17.02 6.62 21.66
CA GLU A 5 -18.01 7.37 22.46
C GLU A 5 -17.39 8.10 23.66
N LEU A 6 -16.19 7.68 24.09
CA LEU A 6 -15.45 8.31 25.19
C LEU A 6 -14.57 9.48 24.73
N LEU A 7 -14.42 9.69 23.42
CA LEU A 7 -13.48 10.64 22.84
C LEU A 7 -14.22 11.89 22.34
N GLY A 8 -13.94 13.05 22.94
CA GLY A 8 -14.48 14.34 22.50
C GLY A 8 -16.02 14.35 22.44
N PRO A 9 -16.64 14.73 21.30
CA PRO A 9 -18.09 14.77 21.14
C PRO A 9 -18.74 13.39 20.91
N GLY A 10 -18.05 12.30 21.23
CA GLY A 10 -18.53 10.94 20.98
C GLY A 10 -18.45 10.52 19.52
N LYS A 11 -19.14 9.43 19.16
CA LYS A 11 -19.04 8.83 17.82
C LYS A 11 -19.54 9.78 16.71
N GLN A 12 -18.70 9.98 15.69
CA GLN A 12 -18.98 10.90 14.56
C GLN A 12 -19.43 10.20 13.27
N ARG A 13 -19.15 8.90 13.11
CA ARG A 13 -19.51 8.09 11.93
C ARG A 13 -19.46 6.60 12.25
N ASP A 14 -20.14 5.80 11.45
CA ASP A 14 -20.20 4.34 11.62
C ASP A 14 -19.03 3.60 10.96
N ALA A 15 -18.45 4.18 9.90
CA ALA A 15 -17.30 3.63 9.19
C ALA A 15 -16.26 4.72 8.93
N VAL A 16 -14.98 4.33 8.90
CA VAL A 16 -13.85 5.24 8.67
C VAL A 16 -13.22 4.92 7.33
N THR A 17 -13.23 5.88 6.41
CA THR A 17 -12.50 5.75 5.14
C THR A 17 -11.00 5.73 5.42
N VAL A 18 -10.31 4.79 4.78
CA VAL A 18 -8.86 4.64 4.83
C VAL A 18 -8.29 4.59 3.42
N LEU A 19 -7.02 4.94 3.29
CA LEU A 19 -6.29 4.93 2.02
C LEU A 19 -5.42 3.68 1.88
N GLY A 20 -5.12 3.31 0.64
CA GLY A 20 -4.05 2.37 0.32
C GLY A 20 -2.70 3.07 0.40
N TYR A 21 -1.84 2.64 1.32
CA TYR A 21 -0.49 3.23 1.47
C TYR A 21 0.52 2.39 0.71
N LEU A 22 0.98 2.91 -0.42
CA LEU A 22 1.95 2.30 -1.32
C LEU A 22 3.38 2.72 -0.95
N PHE A 23 4.31 1.81 -1.20
CA PHE A 23 5.74 2.00 -0.96
C PHE A 23 6.51 1.42 -2.14
N TYR A 24 7.67 2.01 -2.42
CA TYR A 24 8.72 1.31 -3.14
C TYR A 24 9.24 0.15 -2.26
N ILE A 25 9.40 -1.03 -2.86
CA ILE A 25 9.84 -2.23 -2.16
C ILE A 25 11.20 -2.62 -2.72
N GLY A 26 12.22 -2.65 -1.86
CA GLY A 26 13.55 -3.14 -2.25
C GLY A 26 13.57 -4.66 -2.44
N ASP A 27 14.48 -5.14 -3.27
CA ASP A 27 14.68 -6.58 -3.47
C ASP A 27 15.24 -7.26 -2.23
N ARG A 28 14.42 -8.16 -1.66
CA ARG A 28 14.78 -8.95 -0.48
C ARG A 28 15.97 -9.88 -0.72
N GLU A 29 16.20 -10.33 -1.97
CA GLU A 29 17.29 -11.24 -2.33
C GLU A 29 18.67 -10.56 -2.26
N LYS A 30 18.70 -9.22 -2.10
CA LYS A 30 19.94 -8.44 -1.88
C LYS A 30 20.38 -8.41 -0.41
N THR A 31 19.65 -9.08 0.49
CA THR A 31 19.95 -9.15 1.92
C THR A 31 19.89 -10.59 2.41
N ASP A 32 20.53 -10.88 3.55
CA ASP A 32 20.45 -12.15 4.27
C ASP A 32 19.35 -12.15 5.36
N LEU A 33 18.55 -11.08 5.42
CA LEU A 33 17.48 -10.92 6.40
C LEU A 33 16.29 -11.82 6.04
N PRO A 34 15.54 -12.32 7.04
CA PRO A 34 14.46 -13.29 6.84
C PRO A 34 13.16 -12.64 6.34
N TYR A 35 13.21 -11.85 5.27
CA TYR A 35 12.03 -11.29 4.62
C TYR A 35 11.20 -12.41 3.98
N LEU A 36 9.90 -12.38 4.22
CA LEU A 36 8.97 -13.35 3.63
C LEU A 36 8.90 -13.15 2.11
N SER A 37 8.76 -14.25 1.35
CA SER A 37 8.52 -14.19 -0.10
C SER A 37 7.03 -14.13 -0.48
N ARG A 38 6.14 -14.51 0.45
CA ARG A 38 4.68 -14.41 0.33
C ARG A 38 4.01 -14.53 1.69
N SER A 39 2.74 -14.16 1.75
CA SER A 39 1.85 -14.53 2.86
C SER A 39 0.88 -15.64 2.47
N PRO A 40 0.29 -16.36 3.45
CA PRO A 40 -0.83 -17.26 3.19
C PRO A 40 -1.99 -16.54 2.51
N GLY A 41 -2.68 -17.23 1.60
CA GLY A 41 -3.76 -16.69 0.78
C GLY A 41 -3.53 -16.88 -0.72
N SER A 42 -4.61 -16.73 -1.47
CA SER A 42 -4.62 -16.89 -2.94
C SER A 42 -4.65 -15.58 -3.71
N HIS A 43 -5.09 -14.47 -3.08
CA HIS A 43 -5.14 -13.17 -3.73
C HIS A 43 -3.73 -12.66 -4.05
N GLU A 44 -3.56 -12.09 -5.24
CA GLU A 44 -2.26 -11.67 -5.78
C GLU A 44 -1.50 -10.68 -4.87
N TRP A 45 -2.22 -9.74 -4.25
CA TRP A 45 -1.71 -8.85 -3.20
C TRP A 45 -0.81 -9.55 -2.15
N TYR A 46 -1.15 -10.77 -1.72
CA TYR A 46 -0.37 -11.50 -0.69
C TYR A 46 0.98 -12.01 -1.18
N HIS A 47 1.22 -11.98 -2.49
CA HIS A 47 2.51 -12.27 -3.11
C HIS A 47 3.24 -10.97 -3.50
N LEU A 48 2.56 -10.05 -4.19
CA LEU A 48 3.18 -8.82 -4.71
C LEU A 48 3.75 -7.92 -3.62
N ARG A 49 3.09 -7.83 -2.45
CA ARG A 49 3.55 -6.99 -1.33
C ARG A 49 4.88 -7.42 -0.70
N HIS A 50 5.49 -8.50 -1.22
CA HIS A 50 6.79 -9.05 -0.81
C HIS A 50 7.82 -9.09 -1.95
N GLN A 51 7.48 -8.63 -3.16
CA GLN A 51 8.39 -8.58 -4.30
C GLN A 51 8.96 -7.16 -4.47
N GLU A 52 10.12 -7.06 -5.14
CA GLU A 52 10.69 -5.76 -5.51
C GLU A 52 9.68 -4.94 -6.32
N ALA A 53 9.56 -3.66 -5.98
CA ALA A 53 8.73 -2.68 -6.66
C ALA A 53 9.47 -1.34 -6.66
N LEU A 54 10.40 -1.18 -7.60
CA LEU A 54 11.22 0.03 -7.80
C LEU A 54 10.91 0.74 -9.13
N SER A 55 9.79 0.40 -9.77
CA SER A 55 9.31 1.06 -11.00
C SER A 55 7.87 1.53 -10.85
N SER A 56 7.48 2.48 -11.70
CA SER A 56 6.12 3.00 -11.74
C SER A 56 5.08 1.91 -11.97
N GLU A 57 5.34 0.99 -12.90
CA GLU A 57 4.46 -0.11 -13.26
C GLU A 57 4.28 -1.07 -12.08
N ALA A 58 5.36 -1.38 -11.36
CA ALA A 58 5.29 -2.25 -10.19
C ALA A 58 4.45 -1.61 -9.06
N VAL A 59 4.58 -0.30 -8.84
CA VAL A 59 3.77 0.44 -7.86
C VAL A 59 2.29 0.50 -8.28
N VAL A 60 2.00 0.70 -9.57
CA VAL A 60 0.62 0.63 -10.09
C VAL A 60 0.03 -0.76 -9.88
N ARG A 61 0.78 -1.83 -10.15
CA ARG A 61 0.33 -3.21 -9.91
C ARG A 61 0.04 -3.49 -8.42
N LEU A 62 0.83 -2.89 -7.51
CA LEU A 62 0.53 -2.92 -6.08
C LEU A 62 -0.79 -2.19 -5.77
N ALA A 63 -1.02 -1.03 -6.39
CA ALA A 63 -2.24 -0.27 -6.21
C ALA A 63 -3.47 -1.06 -6.69
N GLU A 64 -3.42 -1.65 -7.89
CA GLU A 64 -4.48 -2.48 -8.46
C GLU A 64 -4.79 -3.68 -7.57
N ALA A 65 -3.76 -4.44 -7.15
CA ALA A 65 -3.96 -5.59 -6.28
C ALA A 65 -4.50 -5.21 -4.89
N ALA A 66 -4.10 -4.06 -4.34
CA ALA A 66 -4.67 -3.55 -3.10
C ALA A 66 -6.10 -3.05 -3.27
N GLN A 67 -6.40 -2.40 -4.40
CA GLN A 67 -7.73 -1.93 -4.75
C GLN A 67 -8.70 -3.09 -4.89
N ASP A 68 -8.35 -4.14 -5.62
CA ASP A 68 -9.16 -5.35 -5.79
C ASP A 68 -9.39 -6.05 -4.44
N ARG A 69 -8.33 -6.16 -3.63
CA ARG A 69 -8.40 -6.87 -2.34
C ARG A 69 -9.25 -6.15 -1.28
N TYR A 70 -9.15 -4.82 -1.20
CA TYR A 70 -9.65 -4.03 -0.06
C TYR A 70 -10.64 -2.93 -0.45
N GLY A 71 -10.81 -2.64 -1.74
CA GLY A 71 -11.73 -1.62 -2.24
C GLY A 71 -11.26 -0.18 -2.01
N PHE A 72 -9.95 0.08 -1.92
CA PHE A 72 -9.42 1.42 -1.72
C PHE A 72 -9.84 2.38 -2.85
N LYS A 73 -10.26 3.59 -2.48
CA LYS A 73 -10.57 4.68 -3.42
C LYS A 73 -9.51 5.77 -3.44
N ASP A 74 -8.73 5.83 -2.36
CA ASP A 74 -7.69 6.82 -2.14
C ASP A 74 -6.36 6.11 -1.96
N PHE A 75 -5.30 6.67 -2.55
CA PHE A 75 -3.95 6.13 -2.45
C PHE A 75 -2.94 7.20 -2.04
N LYS A 76 -1.91 6.77 -1.31
CA LYS A 76 -0.73 7.57 -1.02
C LYS A 76 0.51 6.76 -1.37
N LEU A 77 1.44 7.36 -2.10
CA LEU A 77 2.78 6.82 -2.31
C LEU A 77 3.76 7.42 -1.32
N LYS A 78 4.59 6.59 -0.68
CA LYS A 78 5.77 7.03 0.05
C LYS A 78 6.86 7.44 -0.94
N GLY A 79 7.06 8.75 -1.10
CA GLY A 79 8.21 9.31 -1.82
C GLY A 79 9.45 9.50 -0.94
N GLY A 80 10.48 10.15 -1.50
CA GLY A 80 11.79 10.33 -0.90
C GLY A 80 12.70 9.11 -1.04
N VAL A 81 12.47 8.28 -2.05
CA VAL A 81 13.22 7.04 -2.35
C VAL A 81 13.95 7.17 -3.69
N LEU A 82 13.25 7.61 -4.74
CA LEU A 82 13.78 7.80 -6.09
C LEU A 82 13.94 9.31 -6.40
N PRO A 83 14.61 9.68 -7.51
CA PRO A 83 14.55 11.06 -8.01
C PRO A 83 13.11 11.54 -8.13
N GLY A 84 12.84 12.78 -7.71
CA GLY A 84 11.48 13.27 -7.55
C GLY A 84 10.64 13.20 -8.83
N GLU A 85 11.27 13.38 -10.00
CA GLU A 85 10.62 13.25 -11.31
C GLU A 85 10.06 11.84 -11.53
N GLN A 86 10.81 10.81 -11.15
CA GLN A 86 10.37 9.41 -11.27
C GLN A 86 9.21 9.09 -10.33
N GLU A 87 9.22 9.67 -9.12
CA GLU A 87 8.12 9.50 -8.16
C GLU A 87 6.85 10.19 -8.63
N ILE A 88 6.98 11.36 -9.25
CA ILE A 88 5.89 12.12 -9.83
C ILE A 88 5.27 11.35 -11.01
N ASP A 89 6.09 10.69 -11.82
CA ASP A 89 5.68 9.84 -12.94
C ASP A 89 5.04 8.52 -12.49
N THR A 90 5.21 8.12 -11.22
CA THR A 90 4.60 6.90 -10.64
C THR A 90 3.09 7.05 -10.37
N ARG A 91 2.40 7.90 -11.13
CA ARG A 91 0.94 8.09 -11.04
C ARG A 91 0.26 7.36 -12.20
N PRO A 92 -0.82 6.60 -11.94
CA PRO A 92 -1.62 6.08 -13.04
C PRO A 92 -2.10 7.24 -13.90
N ALA A 93 -1.96 7.11 -15.23
CA ALA A 93 -2.57 8.03 -16.17
C ALA A 93 -4.08 8.07 -15.89
N ARG A 94 -4.64 9.29 -15.85
CA ARG A 94 -6.06 9.54 -15.60
C ARG A 94 -6.97 8.74 -16.53
#